data_AF-A0A9P8E4N1-F1
#
_entry.id   AF-A0A9P8E4N1-F1
#
_cell.length_a   1.000
_cell.length_b   1.000
_cell.length_c   1.000
_cell.angle_alpha   90.00
_cell.angle_beta   90.00
_cell.angle_gamma   90.00
#
_symmetry.space_group_name_H-M   'P 1'
#
loop_
_entity.id
_entity.type
_entity.pdbx_description
1 polymer ?
#
loop_
_entity_poly.entity_id
_entity_poly.type
_entity_poly.pdbx_seq_one_letter_code
_entity_poly.pdbx_strand_id
1 'polypeptide(L)'
;MAAQISTIAESKEVRGLNLIAAHSHVRGLGVQPDTLAPKPAAEGLVGQQKARKAAAVILQMAREGKIAGRAVLIAGPPSTGKTAIAIGMSKGLGEDVPFTMLASSEIFSLEMSKTEALEQAFRKSIGVRIKEESEVIEGEVVEIQIDRSVTGGNKQGKLTIKTTDMETLYDMGTKMIDSMTKEKVQAGDIISIDKASGRITKLGRSYTRSRDYDAMGPDTKFVQCPDGELQVRREVVHTVSLHEIDVINSRTQGFLALFSGDTGEIRSEVREQINTKVAEWREEGKAEIVPGVLFIDEVHMLDAECFSFI
;
A
#
# COMPACT_ATOMS: atom_id res chain seq x y z
N MET A 1 -6.28 5.00 27.35
CA MET A 1 -7.20 4.27 26.45
C MET A 1 -6.40 3.88 25.23
N ALA A 2 -6.23 2.58 24.97
CA ALA A 2 -5.40 2.10 23.88
C ALA A 2 -6.09 2.38 22.54
N ALA A 3 -5.39 3.05 21.62
CA ALA A 3 -5.86 3.28 20.26
C ALA A 3 -5.97 1.93 19.55
N GLN A 4 -7.16 1.58 19.06
CA GLN A 4 -7.35 0.44 18.18
C GLN A 4 -6.72 0.77 16.82
N ILE A 5 -5.61 0.13 16.50
CA ILE A 5 -5.03 0.15 15.16
C ILE A 5 -5.86 -0.82 14.31
N SER A 6 -6.81 -0.28 13.55
CA SER A 6 -7.51 -0.99 12.49
C SER A 6 -6.59 -1.15 11.28
N THR A 7 -6.61 -2.31 10.65
CA THR A 7 -5.78 -2.68 9.50
C THR A 7 -5.72 -1.59 8.43
N ILE A 8 -4.51 -1.07 8.22
CA ILE A 8 -4.14 -0.13 7.18
C ILE A 8 -4.25 -0.85 5.83
N ALA A 9 -5.02 -0.28 4.89
CA ALA A 9 -4.94 -0.71 3.50
C ALA A 9 -3.63 -0.16 2.92
N GLU A 10 -2.81 -1.03 2.36
CA GLU A 10 -1.61 -0.63 1.63
C GLU A 10 -2.01 0.34 0.50
N SER A 11 -1.20 1.38 0.29
CA SER A 11 -1.28 2.36 -0.83
C SER A 11 -1.26 1.73 -2.24
N LYS A 12 -1.26 0.39 -2.31
CA LYS A 12 -1.24 -0.44 -3.51
C LYS A 12 -2.46 -0.25 -4.41
N GLU A 13 -3.63 0.07 -3.86
CA GLU A 13 -4.88 0.20 -4.64
C GLU A 13 -5.15 1.62 -5.19
N VAL A 14 -4.45 2.65 -4.70
CA VAL A 14 -4.75 4.06 -5.03
C VAL A 14 -3.98 4.57 -6.26
N ARG A 15 -3.39 3.68 -7.07
CA ARG A 15 -2.68 4.08 -8.31
C ARG A 15 -3.64 4.43 -9.44
N GLY A 16 -4.33 5.57 -9.31
CA GLY A 16 -4.91 6.33 -10.43
C GLY A 16 -5.95 5.59 -11.27
N LEU A 17 -6.96 4.99 -10.62
CA LEU A 17 -8.07 4.24 -11.25
C LEU A 17 -8.72 4.95 -12.46
N ASN A 18 -8.72 6.28 -12.51
CA ASN A 18 -9.43 7.05 -13.53
C ASN A 18 -8.77 7.02 -14.93
N LEU A 19 -7.49 6.65 -15.07
CA LEU A 19 -6.74 6.71 -16.35
C LEU A 19 -6.04 5.41 -16.76
N ILE A 20 -6.20 4.32 -15.99
CA ILE A 20 -5.52 3.03 -16.23
C ILE A 20 -5.89 2.43 -17.60
N ALA A 21 -7.12 2.67 -18.09
CA ALA A 21 -7.63 1.99 -19.28
C ALA A 21 -6.86 2.32 -20.58
N ALA A 22 -6.60 3.60 -20.86
CA ALA A 22 -5.98 4.04 -22.13
C ALA A 22 -4.46 3.83 -22.19
N HIS A 23 -3.79 3.82 -21.03
CA HIS A 23 -2.33 3.74 -20.92
C HIS A 23 -1.84 2.44 -20.25
N SER A 24 -2.69 1.42 -20.18
CA SER A 24 -2.38 0.08 -19.64
C SER A 24 -1.16 -0.60 -20.28
N HIS A 25 -0.82 -0.23 -21.52
CA HIS A 25 0.35 -0.71 -22.24
C HIS A 25 1.67 -0.14 -21.70
N VAL A 26 1.65 0.98 -20.98
CA VAL A 26 2.84 1.65 -20.43
C VAL A 26 3.27 0.95 -19.14
N ARG A 27 4.45 0.34 -19.17
CA ARG A 27 5.04 -0.40 -18.05
C ARG A 27 6.22 0.34 -17.40
N GLY A 28 6.69 1.42 -18.01
CA GLY A 28 7.81 2.23 -17.53
C GLY A 28 8.33 3.19 -18.60
N LEU A 29 9.45 3.85 -18.31
CA LEU A 29 10.07 4.82 -19.23
C LEU A 29 10.85 4.17 -20.38
N GLY A 30 11.18 2.88 -20.32
CA GLY A 30 11.94 2.14 -21.34
C GLY A 30 13.35 2.68 -21.57
N VAL A 31 13.98 3.17 -20.51
CA VAL A 31 15.36 3.67 -20.50
C VAL A 31 16.31 2.63 -19.90
N GLN A 32 17.56 2.61 -20.35
CA GLN A 32 18.59 1.78 -19.72
C GLN A 32 18.95 2.35 -18.33
N PRO A 33 19.06 1.51 -17.28
CA PRO A 33 19.35 1.98 -15.92
C PRO A 33 20.66 2.77 -15.79
N ASP A 34 21.74 2.31 -16.44
CA ASP A 34 23.08 2.88 -16.22
C ASP A 34 23.34 4.15 -17.05
N THR A 35 22.86 4.16 -18.30
CA THR A 35 23.15 5.24 -19.26
C THR A 35 22.01 6.25 -19.40
N LEU A 36 20.83 5.93 -18.83
CA LEU A 36 19.57 6.64 -19.04
C LEU A 36 19.18 6.79 -20.52
N ALA A 37 19.77 5.98 -21.41
CA ALA A 37 19.50 6.04 -22.83
C ALA A 37 18.15 5.36 -23.14
N PRO A 38 17.19 6.07 -23.78
CA PRO A 38 15.90 5.50 -24.15
C PRO A 38 16.07 4.55 -25.34
N LYS A 39 15.49 3.36 -25.24
CA LYS A 39 15.35 2.48 -26.41
C LYS A 39 14.26 3.02 -27.34
N PRO A 40 14.38 2.88 -28.67
CA PRO A 40 13.40 3.38 -29.64
C PRO A 40 11.96 2.94 -29.34
N ALA A 41 11.78 1.70 -28.91
CA ALA A 41 10.52 1.15 -28.38
C ALA A 41 10.85 0.23 -27.20
N ALA A 42 10.33 0.53 -26.01
CA ALA A 42 10.49 -0.30 -24.82
C ALA A 42 9.44 0.04 -23.76
N GLU A 43 9.03 -0.96 -22.98
CA GLU A 43 8.09 -0.81 -21.85
C GLU A 43 6.76 -0.11 -22.23
N GLY A 44 6.32 -0.30 -23.48
CA GLY A 44 5.09 0.29 -24.01
C GLY A 44 5.23 1.68 -24.61
N LEU A 45 6.31 2.42 -24.32
CA LEU A 45 6.57 3.72 -24.92
C LEU A 45 7.37 3.58 -26.23
N VAL A 46 6.93 4.31 -27.25
CA VAL A 46 7.57 4.36 -28.57
C VAL A 46 7.93 5.80 -28.91
N GLY A 47 9.15 6.03 -29.38
CA GLY A 47 9.62 7.37 -29.71
C GLY A 47 9.84 8.24 -28.47
N GLN A 48 9.60 9.56 -28.60
CA GLN A 48 9.80 10.60 -27.57
C GLN A 48 11.12 10.46 -26.78
N GLN A 49 12.20 10.13 -27.48
CA GLN A 49 13.48 9.77 -26.87
C GLN A 49 14.03 10.89 -25.96
N LYS A 50 14.05 12.13 -26.44
CA LYS A 50 14.54 13.28 -25.65
C LYS A 50 13.72 13.49 -24.37
N ALA A 51 12.39 13.43 -24.49
CA ALA A 51 11.50 13.62 -23.35
C ALA A 51 11.61 12.47 -22.33
N ARG A 52 11.69 11.22 -22.79
CA ARG A 52 11.89 10.04 -21.92
C ARG A 52 13.24 10.08 -21.21
N LYS A 53 14.31 10.52 -21.89
CA LYS A 53 15.63 10.72 -21.27
C LYS A 53 15.57 11.80 -20.19
N ALA A 54 14.94 12.94 -20.47
CA ALA A 54 14.76 14.01 -19.48
C ALA A 54 13.93 13.54 -18.27
N ALA A 55 12.83 12.83 -18.52
CA ALA A 55 11.99 12.24 -17.48
C ALA A 55 12.77 11.24 -16.59
N ALA A 56 13.67 10.45 -17.18
CA ALA A 56 14.52 9.53 -16.44
C ALA A 56 15.53 10.25 -15.52
N VAL A 57 16.09 11.37 -15.96
CA VAL A 57 16.96 12.20 -15.12
C VAL A 57 16.17 12.80 -13.95
N ILE A 58 14.96 13.30 -14.20
CA ILE A 58 14.06 13.82 -13.15
C ILE A 58 13.72 12.71 -12.15
N LEU A 59 13.39 11.52 -12.64
CA LEU A 59 13.09 10.35 -11.83
C LEU A 59 14.25 9.98 -10.90
N GLN A 60 15.48 10.00 -11.43
CA GLN A 60 16.66 9.73 -10.62
C GLN A 60 16.91 10.80 -9.57
N MET A 61 16.74 12.08 -9.91
CA MET A 61 16.84 13.18 -8.93
C MET A 61 15.79 13.08 -7.82
N ALA A 62 14.59 12.61 -8.14
CA ALA A 62 13.54 12.36 -7.16
C ALA A 62 13.90 11.19 -6.23
N ARG A 63 14.37 10.06 -6.77
CA ARG A 63 14.83 8.90 -5.97
C ARG A 63 16.00 9.23 -5.04
N GLU A 64 16.93 10.07 -5.48
CA GLU A 64 18.07 10.51 -4.68
C GLU A 64 17.69 11.59 -3.65
N GLY A 65 16.44 12.06 -3.61
CA GLY A 65 15.97 13.10 -2.70
C GLY A 65 16.61 14.48 -2.93
N LYS A 66 17.29 14.67 -4.08
CA LYS A 66 17.99 15.94 -4.41
C LYS A 66 17.06 17.03 -4.93
N ILE A 67 15.83 16.66 -5.28
CA ILE A 67 14.76 17.58 -5.68
C ILE A 67 13.63 17.48 -4.68
N ALA A 68 13.35 18.62 -4.03
CA ALA A 68 12.13 18.85 -3.27
C ALA A 68 11.58 20.23 -3.66
N GLY A 69 10.26 20.35 -3.84
CA GLY A 69 9.60 21.62 -4.16
C GLY A 69 9.96 22.22 -5.51
N ARG A 70 10.26 21.41 -6.54
CA ARG A 70 10.47 21.89 -7.91
C ARG A 70 9.35 21.43 -8.83
N ALA A 71 8.81 22.36 -9.60
CA ALA A 71 7.86 22.06 -10.67
C ALA A 71 8.59 21.65 -11.97
N VAL A 72 8.00 20.70 -12.69
CA VAL A 72 8.44 20.29 -14.04
C VAL A 72 7.27 20.47 -14.98
N LEU A 73 7.48 21.25 -16.06
CA LEU A 73 6.46 21.44 -17.09
C LEU A 73 6.76 20.56 -18.32
N ILE A 74 5.84 19.67 -18.66
CA ILE A 74 5.87 18.89 -19.90
C ILE A 74 4.97 19.59 -20.92
N ALA A 75 5.56 20.40 -21.80
CA ALA A 75 4.84 21.12 -22.84
C ALA A 75 4.90 20.39 -24.19
N GLY A 76 3.79 20.39 -24.93
CA GLY A 76 3.74 19.83 -26.27
C GLY A 76 2.32 19.77 -26.83
N PRO A 77 2.15 19.60 -28.16
CA PRO A 77 0.85 19.48 -28.80
C PRO A 77 -0.04 18.37 -28.18
N PRO A 78 -1.36 18.41 -28.41
CA PRO A 78 -2.25 17.30 -28.06
C PRO A 78 -1.77 15.97 -28.64
N SER A 79 -2.04 14.86 -27.96
CA SER A 79 -1.71 13.50 -28.42
C SER A 79 -0.22 13.21 -28.67
N THR A 80 0.69 13.95 -28.04
CA THR A 80 2.15 13.71 -28.12
C THR A 80 2.72 12.85 -26.99
N GLY A 81 1.87 12.20 -26.20
CA GLY A 81 2.28 11.26 -25.16
C GLY A 81 2.75 11.90 -23.85
N LYS A 82 2.33 13.13 -23.53
CA LYS A 82 2.67 13.81 -22.25
C LYS A 82 2.22 12.99 -21.03
N THR A 83 0.93 12.64 -20.99
CA THR A 83 0.33 11.80 -19.94
C THR A 83 0.95 10.39 -19.92
N ALA A 84 1.29 9.84 -21.09
CA ALA A 84 1.97 8.54 -21.18
C ALA A 84 3.38 8.56 -20.54
N ILE A 85 4.14 9.65 -20.70
CA ILE A 85 5.44 9.82 -20.05
C ILE A 85 5.26 9.93 -18.52
N ALA A 86 4.27 10.69 -18.05
CA ALA A 86 3.97 10.80 -16.62
C ALA A 86 3.61 9.44 -15.99
N ILE A 87 2.80 8.62 -16.69
CA ILE A 87 2.50 7.25 -16.27
C ILE A 87 3.75 6.36 -16.33
N GLY A 88 4.61 6.54 -17.33
CA GLY A 88 5.92 5.87 -17.38
C GLY A 88 6.80 6.21 -16.17
N MET A 89 6.80 7.48 -15.74
CA MET A 89 7.48 7.92 -14.52
C MET A 89 6.88 7.27 -13.26
N SER A 90 5.55 7.17 -13.16
CA SER A 90 4.89 6.55 -12.01
C SER A 90 5.25 5.08 -11.85
N LYS A 91 5.28 4.32 -12.95
CA LYS A 91 5.75 2.93 -12.96
C LYS A 91 7.24 2.84 -12.65
N GLY A 92 8.01 3.83 -13.09
CA GLY A 92 9.43 3.95 -12.81
C GLY A 92 9.76 4.23 -11.34
N LEU A 93 8.94 4.95 -10.58
CA LEU A 93 9.27 5.33 -9.19
C LEU A 93 9.38 4.14 -8.22
N GLY A 94 8.82 2.97 -8.57
CA GLY A 94 8.72 1.80 -7.68
C GLY A 94 7.39 1.77 -6.93
N GLU A 95 7.04 0.67 -6.27
CA GLU A 95 5.73 0.52 -5.58
C GLU A 95 5.60 1.41 -4.35
N ASP A 96 6.72 1.71 -3.68
CA ASP A 96 6.74 2.39 -2.39
C ASP A 96 6.77 3.92 -2.44
N VAL A 97 6.69 4.52 -3.63
CA VAL A 97 6.68 5.98 -3.81
C VAL A 97 5.29 6.42 -4.27
N PRO A 98 4.64 7.36 -3.56
CA PRO A 98 3.32 7.83 -3.94
C PRO A 98 3.36 8.61 -5.25
N PHE A 99 2.37 8.34 -6.11
CA PHE A 99 2.19 9.05 -7.37
C PHE A 99 0.71 9.43 -7.50
N THR A 100 0.42 10.72 -7.43
CA THR A 100 -0.94 11.23 -7.54
C THR A 100 -1.11 11.89 -8.90
N MET A 101 -2.14 11.46 -9.63
CA MET A 101 -2.59 12.14 -10.84
C MET A 101 -3.84 12.95 -10.52
N LEU A 102 -3.87 14.17 -11.00
CA LEU A 102 -4.98 15.10 -10.82
C LEU A 102 -5.26 15.78 -12.15
N ALA A 103 -6.51 15.80 -12.61
CA ALA A 103 -6.88 16.68 -13.70
C ALA A 103 -7.16 18.07 -13.14
N SER A 104 -6.69 19.14 -13.79
CA SER A 104 -6.87 20.51 -13.29
C SER A 104 -8.35 20.88 -13.07
N SER A 105 -9.25 20.30 -13.87
CA SER A 105 -10.70 20.48 -13.73
C SER A 105 -11.27 19.88 -12.43
N GLU A 106 -10.63 18.88 -11.83
CA GLU A 106 -11.08 18.23 -10.58
C GLU A 106 -10.93 19.15 -9.35
N ILE A 107 -10.08 20.18 -9.44
CA ILE A 107 -9.89 21.17 -8.36
C ILE A 107 -11.11 22.08 -8.22
N PHE A 108 -11.88 22.28 -9.29
CA PHE A 108 -13.06 23.13 -9.29
C PHE A 108 -14.29 22.32 -8.89
N SER A 109 -14.56 22.23 -7.59
CA SER A 109 -15.71 21.54 -7.01
C SER A 109 -16.60 22.47 -6.18
N LEU A 110 -17.86 22.06 -5.97
CA LEU A 110 -18.77 22.68 -4.99
C LEU A 110 -18.64 22.04 -3.60
N GLU A 111 -18.04 20.86 -3.50
CA GLU A 111 -17.94 20.10 -2.24
C GLU A 111 -16.81 20.61 -1.33
N MET A 112 -15.75 21.17 -1.92
CA MET A 112 -14.58 21.69 -1.21
C MET A 112 -13.97 22.88 -1.95
N SER A 113 -13.25 23.72 -1.22
CA SER A 113 -12.51 24.85 -1.79
C SER A 113 -11.32 24.39 -2.67
N LYS A 114 -10.93 25.25 -3.64
CA LYS A 114 -9.79 24.99 -4.54
C LYS A 114 -8.49 24.75 -3.77
N THR A 115 -8.26 25.56 -2.73
CA THR A 115 -7.09 25.45 -1.84
C THR A 115 -7.09 24.11 -1.13
N GLU A 116 -8.24 23.67 -0.61
CA GLU A 116 -8.36 22.38 0.05
C GLU A 116 -8.13 21.22 -0.91
N ALA A 117 -8.69 21.27 -2.13
CA ALA A 117 -8.47 20.25 -3.15
C ALA A 117 -6.99 20.12 -3.52
N LEU A 118 -6.29 21.24 -3.69
CA LEU A 118 -4.84 21.25 -3.93
C LEU A 118 -4.06 20.72 -2.73
N GLU A 119 -4.39 21.15 -1.51
CA GLU A 119 -3.71 20.69 -0.29
C GLU A 119 -3.85 19.18 -0.10
N GLN A 120 -5.04 18.63 -0.33
CA GLN A 120 -5.25 17.18 -0.34
C GLN A 120 -4.42 16.50 -1.42
N ALA A 121 -4.32 17.05 -2.63
CA ALA A 121 -3.49 16.49 -3.70
C ALA A 121 -2.00 16.46 -3.34
N PHE A 122 -1.47 17.53 -2.72
CA PHE A 122 -0.10 17.55 -2.20
C PHE A 122 0.10 16.52 -1.09
N ARG A 123 -0.82 16.41 -0.14
CA ARG A 123 -0.71 15.45 0.97
C ARG A 123 -0.89 13.99 0.54
N LYS A 124 -1.63 13.72 -0.53
CA LYS A 124 -1.68 12.39 -1.19
C LYS A 124 -0.34 12.02 -1.83
N SER A 125 0.43 13.01 -2.25
CA SER A 125 1.72 12.83 -2.93
C SER A 125 2.90 12.71 -1.97
N ILE A 126 2.69 12.75 -0.65
CA ILE A 126 3.74 12.61 0.36
C ILE A 126 3.43 11.39 1.21
N GLY A 127 4.35 10.42 1.19
CA GLY A 127 4.25 9.18 1.95
C GLY A 127 4.99 9.26 3.28
N VAL A 128 4.47 8.57 4.28
CA VAL A 128 5.14 8.26 5.54
C VAL A 128 5.32 6.75 5.56
N ARG A 129 6.58 6.33 5.55
CA ARG A 129 7.00 4.94 5.64
C ARG A 129 7.29 4.62 7.10
N ILE A 130 6.49 3.73 7.69
CA ILE A 130 6.62 3.29 9.07
C ILE A 130 7.18 1.86 9.04
N LYS A 131 8.21 1.62 9.83
CA LYS A 131 8.82 0.30 10.01
C LYS A 131 8.32 -0.26 11.33
N GLU A 132 7.52 -1.30 11.26
CA GLU A 132 6.97 -1.97 12.43
C GLU A 132 7.56 -3.38 12.53
N GLU A 133 8.09 -3.73 13.70
CA GLU A 133 8.47 -5.11 13.99
C GLU A 133 7.22 -5.86 14.46
N SER A 134 6.83 -6.89 13.70
CA SER A 134 5.76 -7.81 14.06
C SER A 134 6.34 -9.20 14.34
N GLU A 135 5.88 -9.81 15.44
CA GLU A 135 6.15 -11.21 15.73
C GLU A 135 5.09 -12.07 15.02
N VAL A 136 5.53 -12.83 14.02
CA VAL A 136 4.68 -13.75 13.26
C VAL A 136 5.05 -15.20 13.56
N ILE A 137 4.02 -16.03 13.70
CA ILE A 137 4.17 -17.48 13.82
C ILE A 137 3.79 -18.09 12.48
N GLU A 138 4.75 -18.74 11.82
CA GLU A 138 4.53 -19.40 10.53
C GLU A 138 4.83 -20.89 10.62
N GLY A 139 3.92 -21.70 10.09
CA GLY A 139 4.14 -23.14 10.02
C GLY A 139 2.97 -23.90 9.42
N GLU A 140 3.18 -25.21 9.26
CA GLU A 140 2.18 -26.17 8.84
C GLU A 140 1.33 -26.60 10.04
N VAL A 141 0.01 -26.56 9.89
CA VAL A 141 -0.93 -27.02 10.90
C VAL A 141 -0.96 -28.55 10.91
N VAL A 142 -0.57 -29.18 12.01
CA VAL A 142 -0.60 -30.64 12.18
C VAL A 142 -2.00 -31.09 12.57
N GLU A 143 -2.56 -30.47 13.60
CA GLU A 143 -3.84 -30.81 14.21
C GLU A 143 -4.49 -29.57 14.85
N ILE A 144 -5.82 -29.53 14.81
CA ILE A 144 -6.65 -28.50 15.44
C ILE A 144 -7.69 -29.22 16.32
N GLN A 145 -7.63 -29.00 17.62
CA GLN A 145 -8.61 -29.49 18.58
C GLN A 145 -9.43 -28.31 19.09
N ILE A 146 -10.76 -28.40 19.01
CA ILE A 146 -11.67 -27.35 19.48
C ILE A 146 -12.65 -27.99 20.46
N ASP A 147 -12.50 -27.67 21.74
CA ASP A 147 -13.40 -28.10 22.80
C ASP A 147 -14.62 -27.17 22.81
N ARG A 148 -15.72 -27.66 22.22
CA ARG A 148 -17.02 -26.99 22.29
C ARG A 148 -17.81 -27.57 23.46
N SER A 149 -18.03 -26.76 24.50
CA SER A 149 -18.98 -27.11 25.54
C SER A 149 -20.40 -27.09 24.98
N VAL A 150 -21.15 -28.17 25.23
CA VAL A 150 -22.51 -28.42 24.72
C VAL A 150 -23.52 -27.35 25.21
N THR A 151 -23.18 -26.62 26.27
CA THR A 151 -24.03 -25.59 26.91
C THR A 151 -23.68 -24.14 26.53
N GLY A 152 -22.90 -23.92 25.46
CA GLY A 152 -22.64 -22.57 24.95
C GLY A 152 -21.58 -21.76 25.70
N GLY A 153 -20.71 -22.44 26.46
CA GLY A 153 -19.58 -21.82 27.15
C GLY A 153 -18.43 -21.37 26.22
N ASN A 154 -17.47 -20.65 26.79
CA ASN A 154 -16.25 -20.19 26.11
C ASN A 154 -15.57 -21.34 25.35
N LYS A 155 -15.31 -21.14 24.05
CA LYS A 155 -14.58 -22.10 23.21
C LYS A 155 -13.11 -22.05 23.61
N GLN A 156 -12.54 -23.19 23.97
CA GLN A 156 -11.10 -23.37 24.09
C GLN A 156 -10.65 -24.39 23.05
N GLY A 157 -9.40 -24.31 22.63
CA GLY A 157 -8.86 -25.23 21.65
C GLY A 157 -7.36 -25.33 21.76
N LYS A 158 -6.80 -26.36 21.14
CA LYS A 158 -5.37 -26.58 21.02
C LYS A 158 -5.00 -26.66 19.56
N LEU A 159 -3.89 -26.04 19.22
CA LEU A 159 -3.38 -25.95 17.86
C LEU A 159 -1.94 -26.44 17.85
N THR A 160 -1.68 -27.46 17.05
CA THR A 160 -0.32 -27.97 16.85
C THR A 160 0.19 -27.46 15.51
N ILE A 161 1.27 -26.68 15.53
CA ILE A 161 1.94 -26.16 14.33
C ILE A 161 3.37 -26.69 14.32
N LYS A 162 3.86 -27.04 13.12
CA LYS A 162 5.24 -27.43 12.89
C LYS A 162 5.90 -26.65 11.75
N THR A 163 7.21 -26.46 11.86
CA THR A 163 8.14 -26.17 10.77
C THR A 163 8.89 -27.46 10.43
N THR A 164 9.91 -27.40 9.57
CA THR A 164 10.82 -28.54 9.37
C THR A 164 11.62 -28.89 10.62
N ASP A 165 11.88 -27.91 11.49
CA ASP A 165 12.85 -28.02 12.57
C ASP A 165 12.19 -28.12 13.95
N MET A 166 10.98 -27.60 14.10
CA MET A 166 10.28 -27.52 15.38
C MET A 166 8.79 -27.86 15.27
N GLU A 167 8.22 -28.39 16.34
CA GLU A 167 6.78 -28.62 16.49
C GLU A 167 6.36 -28.12 17.87
N THR A 168 5.33 -27.28 17.93
CA THR A 168 4.82 -26.73 19.19
C THR A 168 3.30 -26.74 19.24
N LEU A 169 2.79 -26.83 20.47
CA LEU A 169 1.37 -26.81 20.79
C LEU A 169 1.00 -25.47 21.42
N TYR A 170 -0.01 -24.81 20.85
CA TYR A 170 -0.54 -23.54 21.30
C TYR A 170 -1.98 -23.70 21.80
N ASP A 171 -2.26 -23.12 22.96
CA ASP A 171 -3.65 -22.99 23.44
C ASP A 171 -4.33 -21.80 22.75
N MET A 172 -5.51 -22.03 22.20
CA MET A 172 -6.32 -21.04 21.49
C MET A 172 -7.49 -20.59 22.34
N GLY A 173 -7.67 -19.27 22.43
CA GLY A 173 -8.90 -18.66 22.97
C GLY A 173 -10.01 -18.53 21.93
N THR A 174 -11.21 -18.14 22.37
CA THR A 174 -12.42 -18.02 21.54
C THR A 174 -12.21 -17.21 20.26
N LYS A 175 -11.54 -16.04 20.34
CA LYS A 175 -11.30 -15.16 19.17
C LYS A 175 -10.46 -15.85 18.09
N MET A 176 -9.44 -16.59 18.51
CA MET A 176 -8.53 -17.29 17.60
C MET A 176 -9.25 -18.43 16.88
N ILE A 177 -10.09 -19.16 17.62
CA ILE A 177 -10.93 -20.24 17.08
C ILE A 177 -11.92 -19.71 16.05
N ASP A 178 -12.53 -18.55 16.32
CA ASP A 178 -13.46 -17.91 15.38
C ASP A 178 -12.73 -17.45 14.11
N SER A 179 -11.53 -16.87 14.22
CA SER A 179 -10.68 -16.51 13.08
C SER A 179 -10.24 -17.72 12.25
N MET A 180 -9.79 -18.81 12.89
CA MET A 180 -9.48 -20.10 12.24
C MET A 180 -10.68 -20.66 11.46
N THR A 181 -11.86 -20.60 12.08
CA THR A 181 -13.11 -21.11 11.48
C THR A 181 -13.52 -20.24 10.28
N LYS A 182 -13.35 -18.92 10.39
CA LYS A 182 -13.64 -17.97 9.31
C LYS A 182 -12.75 -18.19 8.08
N GLU A 183 -11.45 -18.39 8.31
CA GLU A 183 -10.46 -18.67 7.26
C GLU A 183 -10.47 -20.13 6.78
N LYS A 184 -11.33 -20.98 7.37
CA LYS A 184 -11.46 -22.42 7.05
C LYS A 184 -10.12 -23.15 7.09
N VAL A 185 -9.33 -22.90 8.13
CA VAL A 185 -8.03 -23.55 8.32
C VAL A 185 -8.22 -25.03 8.63
N GLN A 186 -7.46 -25.88 7.95
CA GLN A 186 -7.46 -27.33 8.08
C GLN A 186 -6.06 -27.85 8.40
N ALA A 187 -6.02 -29.08 8.89
CA ALA A 187 -4.78 -29.81 9.07
C ALA A 187 -4.06 -30.00 7.71
N GLY A 188 -2.80 -29.59 7.62
CA GLY A 188 -1.99 -29.53 6.40
C GLY A 188 -1.95 -28.16 5.72
N ASP A 189 -2.68 -27.17 6.21
CA ASP A 189 -2.54 -25.79 5.72
C ASP A 189 -1.29 -25.12 6.31
N ILE A 190 -0.65 -24.28 5.51
CA ILE A 190 0.44 -23.40 5.95
C ILE A 190 -0.18 -22.03 6.25
N ILE A 191 -0.02 -21.60 7.49
CA ILE A 191 -0.60 -20.35 7.99
C ILE A 191 0.47 -19.43 8.55
N SER A 192 0.18 -18.12 8.47
CA SER A 192 0.90 -17.08 9.18
C SER A 192 -0.04 -16.44 10.20
N ILE A 193 0.41 -16.36 11.45
CA ILE A 193 -0.33 -15.77 12.55
C ILE A 193 0.44 -14.57 13.06
N ASP A 194 -0.11 -13.37 12.92
CA ASP A 194 0.43 -12.20 13.58
C ASP A 194 0.02 -12.21 15.06
N LYS A 195 1.02 -12.26 15.95
CA LYS A 195 0.82 -12.39 17.40
C LYS A 195 0.20 -11.13 18.02
N ALA A 196 0.43 -9.96 17.43
CA ALA A 196 -0.10 -8.70 17.93
C ALA A 196 -1.57 -8.51 17.56
N SER A 197 -1.93 -8.77 16.30
CA SER A 197 -3.29 -8.58 15.80
C SER A 197 -4.19 -9.81 15.98
N GLY A 198 -3.61 -11.01 16.11
CA GLY A 198 -4.34 -12.28 16.08
C GLY A 198 -4.92 -12.59 14.69
N ARG A 199 -4.46 -11.89 13.64
CA ARG A 199 -4.88 -12.14 12.26
C ARG A 199 -4.20 -13.40 11.75
N ILE A 200 -5.01 -14.32 11.23
CA ILE A 200 -4.56 -15.55 10.58
C ILE A 200 -4.64 -15.35 9.07
N THR A 201 -3.56 -15.69 8.37
CA THR A 201 -3.49 -15.66 6.91
C THR A 201 -3.12 -17.05 6.41
N LYS A 202 -3.95 -17.63 5.53
CA LYS A 202 -3.66 -18.91 4.89
C LYS A 202 -2.74 -18.68 3.70
N LEU A 203 -1.49 -19.10 3.81
CA LEU A 203 -0.47 -18.93 2.77
C LEU A 203 -0.61 -19.98 1.67
N GLY A 204 -1.07 -21.18 2.04
CA GLY A 204 -1.28 -22.29 1.11
C GLY A 204 -1.48 -23.61 1.83
N ARG A 205 -1.25 -24.71 1.10
CA ARG A 205 -1.33 -26.08 1.63
C ARG A 205 -0.01 -26.81 1.42
N SER A 206 0.38 -27.66 2.37
CA SER A 206 1.61 -28.44 2.29
C SER A 206 1.54 -29.49 1.17
N TYR A 207 2.66 -29.71 0.49
CA TYR A 207 2.78 -30.72 -0.58
C TYR A 207 2.56 -32.15 -0.06
N THR A 208 2.95 -32.41 1.19
CA THR A 208 2.92 -33.73 1.85
C THR A 208 1.51 -34.27 2.07
N ARG A 209 0.50 -33.41 2.21
CA ARG A 209 -0.91 -33.79 2.40
C ARG A 209 -1.80 -33.49 1.18
N SER A 210 -1.20 -33.40 -0.01
CA SER A 210 -1.92 -33.14 -1.27
C SER A 210 -2.84 -34.28 -1.71
N ARG A 211 -2.57 -35.53 -1.28
CA ARG A 211 -3.31 -36.74 -1.69
C ARG A 211 -4.52 -37.10 -0.83
N ASP A 212 -4.64 -36.56 0.38
CA ASP A 212 -5.67 -36.97 1.33
C ASP A 212 -7.04 -36.28 1.11
N TYR A 213 -7.12 -35.36 0.16
CA TYR A 213 -8.34 -34.60 -0.14
C TYR A 213 -8.64 -34.57 -1.64
N ASP A 214 -9.65 -35.33 -2.05
CA ASP A 214 -10.12 -35.50 -3.43
C ASP A 214 -10.96 -34.30 -3.94
N ALA A 215 -11.38 -33.40 -3.05
CA ALA A 215 -12.19 -32.21 -3.36
C ALA A 215 -11.37 -30.92 -3.26
N MET A 216 -10.29 -30.80 -4.03
CA MET A 216 -9.52 -29.55 -4.13
C MET A 216 -10.20 -28.59 -5.11
N GLY A 217 -10.48 -27.37 -4.67
CA GLY A 217 -10.86 -26.28 -5.58
C GLY A 217 -9.66 -25.84 -6.44
N PRO A 218 -9.88 -25.28 -7.64
CA PRO A 218 -8.81 -24.83 -8.55
C PRO A 218 -7.87 -23.75 -7.98
N ASP A 219 -8.18 -23.17 -6.81
CA ASP A 219 -7.43 -22.08 -6.16
C ASP A 219 -6.46 -22.53 -5.05
N THR A 220 -6.27 -23.83 -4.79
CA THR A 220 -5.36 -24.29 -3.74
C THR A 220 -3.88 -24.13 -4.14
N LYS A 221 -3.25 -23.08 -3.60
CA LYS A 221 -1.81 -22.83 -3.76
C LYS A 221 -1.01 -23.78 -2.87
N PHE A 222 -0.17 -24.60 -3.47
CA PHE A 222 0.75 -25.48 -2.74
C PHE A 222 2.04 -24.74 -2.37
N VAL A 223 2.41 -24.82 -1.10
CA VAL A 223 3.58 -24.15 -0.52
C VAL A 223 4.40 -25.18 0.26
N GLN A 224 5.72 -25.01 0.28
CA GLN A 224 6.60 -25.86 1.09
C GLN A 224 6.45 -25.50 2.57
N CYS A 225 6.59 -26.50 3.45
CA CYS A 225 6.61 -26.25 4.89
C CYS A 225 7.73 -25.25 5.22
N PRO A 226 7.45 -24.21 6.02
CA PRO A 226 8.48 -23.25 6.40
C PRO A 226 9.62 -23.92 7.16
N ASP A 227 10.84 -23.47 6.91
CA ASP A 227 12.06 -23.95 7.57
C ASP A 227 12.41 -23.02 8.76
N GLY A 228 13.14 -23.54 9.76
CA GLY A 228 13.62 -22.75 10.89
C GLY A 228 12.65 -22.65 12.08
N GLU A 229 12.82 -21.57 12.86
CA GLU A 229 12.02 -21.31 14.06
C GLU A 229 10.56 -20.96 13.70
N LEU A 230 9.62 -21.47 14.49
CA LEU A 230 8.18 -21.20 14.32
C LEU A 230 7.82 -19.72 14.51
N GLN A 231 8.52 -19.02 15.39
CA GLN A 231 8.27 -17.62 15.69
C GLN A 231 9.36 -16.76 15.06
N VAL A 232 8.98 -16.01 14.03
CA VAL A 232 9.89 -15.15 13.28
C VAL A 232 9.52 -13.69 13.55
N ARG A 233 10.54 -12.85 13.79
CA ARG A 233 10.37 -11.41 13.78
C ARG A 233 10.46 -10.92 12.34
N ARG A 234 9.40 -10.29 11.85
CA ARG A 234 9.39 -9.64 10.54
C ARG A 234 9.25 -8.14 10.72
N GLU A 235 10.14 -7.41 10.04
CA GLU A 235 9.95 -5.99 9.82
C GLU A 235 8.96 -5.82 8.68
N VAL A 236 7.77 -5.29 8.99
CA VAL A 236 6.76 -4.94 8.01
C VAL A 236 6.85 -3.44 7.76
N VAL A 237 6.99 -3.08 6.49
CA VAL A 237 7.10 -1.70 6.06
C VAL A 237 5.73 -1.25 5.55
N HIS A 238 5.11 -0.31 6.24
CA HIS A 238 3.84 0.29 5.84
C HIS A 238 4.10 1.67 5.25
N THR A 239 3.65 1.89 4.02
CA THR A 239 3.73 3.21 3.38
C THR A 239 2.32 3.78 3.22
N VAL A 240 2.05 4.86 3.96
CA VAL A 240 0.74 5.54 4.02
C VAL A 240 0.92 7.01 3.64
N SER A 241 0.01 7.60 2.88
CA SER A 241 0.06 9.02 2.54
C SER A 241 -0.35 9.92 3.73
N LEU A 242 0.16 11.16 3.77
CA LEU A 242 -0.26 12.12 4.80
C LEU A 242 -1.76 12.37 4.76
N HIS A 243 -2.36 12.41 3.57
CA HIS A 243 -3.80 12.59 3.42
C HIS A 243 -4.62 11.44 4.03
N GLU A 244 -4.19 10.19 3.86
CA GLU A 244 -4.87 9.05 4.50
C GLU A 244 -4.83 9.16 6.03
N ILE A 245 -3.68 9.57 6.59
CA ILE A 245 -3.54 9.81 8.03
C ILE A 245 -4.50 10.94 8.47
N ASP A 246 -4.62 12.01 7.70
CA ASP A 246 -5.55 13.10 8.02
C ASP A 246 -6.99 12.65 8.07
N VAL A 247 -7.45 11.92 7.04
CA VAL A 247 -8.84 11.48 6.92
C VAL A 247 -9.20 10.53 8.06
N ILE A 248 -8.29 9.60 8.39
CA ILE A 248 -8.48 8.64 9.50
C ILE A 248 -8.65 9.37 10.84
N ASN A 249 -7.85 10.42 11.08
CA ASN A 249 -7.88 11.16 12.35
C ASN A 249 -8.95 12.26 12.39
N SER A 250 -9.58 12.59 11.25
CA SER A 250 -10.61 13.63 11.18
C SER A 250 -11.97 13.18 11.72
N ARG A 251 -12.37 11.91 11.51
CA ARG A 251 -13.71 11.40 11.88
C ARG A 251 -13.66 9.96 12.37
N THR A 252 -14.59 9.58 13.25
CA THR A 252 -14.71 8.22 13.82
C THR A 252 -14.93 7.12 12.77
N GLN A 253 -15.45 7.47 11.58
CA GLN A 253 -15.54 6.59 10.40
C GLN A 253 -14.76 7.14 9.20
N GLY A 254 -13.68 7.90 9.44
CA GLY A 254 -12.85 8.50 8.39
C GLY A 254 -12.32 7.46 7.40
N PHE A 255 -12.05 6.25 7.85
CA PHE A 255 -11.63 5.15 6.97
C PHE A 255 -12.65 4.84 5.86
N LEU A 256 -13.96 4.84 6.14
CA LEU A 256 -14.97 4.59 5.09
C LEU A 256 -15.03 5.73 4.08
N ALA A 257 -14.75 6.96 4.51
CA ALA A 257 -14.74 8.15 3.65
C ALA A 257 -13.67 8.07 2.55
N LEU A 258 -12.54 7.38 2.82
CA LEU A 258 -11.51 7.13 1.80
C LEU A 258 -12.04 6.30 0.62
N PHE A 259 -13.03 5.44 0.84
CA PHE A 259 -13.62 4.59 -0.21
C PHE A 259 -14.86 5.23 -0.85
N SER A 260 -15.61 6.04 -0.10
CA SER A 260 -16.80 6.71 -0.64
C SER A 260 -16.47 7.99 -1.42
N GLY A 261 -15.26 8.54 -1.25
CA GLY A 261 -14.86 9.83 -1.84
C GLY A 261 -15.41 11.05 -1.09
N ASP A 262 -16.26 10.84 -0.08
CA ASP A 262 -16.85 11.90 0.75
C ASP A 262 -15.93 12.24 1.93
N THR A 263 -14.71 12.69 1.61
CA THR A 263 -13.73 13.10 2.63
C THR A 263 -14.06 14.47 3.21
N GLY A 264 -14.73 15.33 2.43
CA GLY A 264 -14.99 16.73 2.77
C GLY A 264 -13.71 17.53 3.02
N GLU A 265 -13.85 18.70 3.63
CA GLU A 265 -12.72 19.52 4.07
C GLU A 265 -12.16 19.04 5.41
N ILE A 266 -10.83 19.01 5.52
CA ILE A 266 -10.13 18.61 6.74
C ILE A 266 -9.71 19.86 7.52
N ARG A 267 -10.00 19.88 8.82
CA ARG A 267 -9.60 20.99 9.70
C ARG A 267 -8.08 21.11 9.80
N SER A 268 -7.58 22.35 9.76
CA SER A 268 -6.15 22.67 9.91
C SER A 268 -5.56 22.14 11.22
N GLU A 269 -6.30 22.21 12.32
CA GLU A 269 -5.88 21.68 13.63
C GLU A 269 -5.46 20.20 13.58
N VAL A 270 -6.17 19.39 12.81
CA VAL A 270 -5.86 17.95 12.63
C VAL A 270 -4.57 17.80 11.85
N ARG A 271 -4.39 18.59 10.78
CA ARG A 271 -3.16 18.57 9.97
C ARG A 271 -1.94 19.01 10.78
N GLU A 272 -2.07 20.06 11.59
CA GLU A 272 -0.99 20.54 12.46
C GLU A 272 -0.59 19.47 13.48
N GLN A 273 -1.57 18.83 14.13
CA GLN A 273 -1.30 17.73 15.06
C GLN A 273 -0.60 16.55 14.38
N ILE A 274 -1.00 16.20 13.16
CA ILE A 274 -0.37 15.11 12.39
C ILE A 274 1.04 15.50 11.96
N ASN A 275 1.24 16.72 11.49
CA ASN A 275 2.56 17.21 11.09
C ASN A 275 3.55 17.16 12.27
N THR A 276 3.11 17.56 13.46
CA THR A 276 3.94 17.45 14.68
C THR A 276 4.27 16.00 15.00
N LYS A 277 3.28 15.09 14.99
CA LYS A 277 3.53 13.66 15.25
C LYS A 277 4.44 13.00 14.22
N VAL A 278 4.28 13.31 12.94
CA VAL A 278 5.13 12.79 11.87
C VAL A 278 6.55 13.32 12.00
N ALA A 279 6.73 14.57 12.42
CA ALA A 279 8.04 15.12 12.74
C ALA A 279 8.68 14.40 13.93
N GLU A 280 7.94 14.15 15.01
CA GLU A 280 8.40 13.35 16.16
C GLU A 280 8.81 11.93 15.73
N TRP A 281 7.97 11.23 14.94
CA TRP A 281 8.31 9.88 14.46
C TRP A 281 9.54 9.85 13.56
N ARG A 282 9.79 10.93 12.81
CA ARG A 282 11.00 11.08 12.01
C ARG A 282 12.23 11.30 12.89
N GLU A 283 12.13 12.13 13.93
CA GLU A 283 13.23 12.37 14.88
C GLU A 283 13.56 11.12 15.70
N GLU A 284 12.55 10.34 16.08
CA GLU A 284 12.71 9.06 16.78
C GLU A 284 13.19 7.92 15.86
N GLY A 285 13.25 8.14 14.54
CA GLY A 285 13.64 7.12 13.56
C GLY A 285 12.60 6.02 13.34
N LYS A 286 11.35 6.21 13.80
CA LYS A 286 10.23 5.27 13.61
C LYS A 286 9.59 5.40 12.23
N ALA A 287 9.71 6.58 11.60
CA ALA A 287 9.15 6.84 10.29
C ALA A 287 10.13 7.58 9.36
N GLU A 288 10.03 7.28 8.07
CA GLU A 288 10.75 7.95 6.99
C GLU A 288 9.73 8.66 6.09
N ILE A 289 9.98 9.93 5.75
CA ILE A 289 9.15 10.67 4.80
C ILE A 289 9.62 10.32 3.39
N VAL A 290 8.71 9.81 2.57
CA VAL A 290 8.94 9.46 1.17
C VAL A 290 8.28 10.52 0.29
N PRO A 291 9.03 11.48 -0.26
CA PRO A 291 8.48 12.44 -1.21
C PRO A 291 8.06 11.70 -2.49
N GLY A 292 6.78 11.85 -2.85
CA GLY A 292 6.23 11.31 -4.09
C GLY A 292 6.21 12.33 -5.22
N VAL A 293 5.31 12.11 -6.17
CA VAL A 293 5.13 12.98 -7.34
C VAL A 293 3.66 13.30 -7.53
N LEU A 294 3.35 14.59 -7.62
CA LEU A 294 2.05 15.11 -8.03
C LEU A 294 2.10 15.47 -9.52
N PHE A 295 1.25 14.84 -10.32
CA PHE A 295 1.06 15.16 -11.73
C PHE A 295 -0.28 15.84 -11.94
N ILE A 296 -0.24 17.08 -12.43
CA ILE A 296 -1.43 17.86 -12.76
C ILE A 296 -1.57 17.91 -14.28
N ASP A 297 -2.61 17.26 -14.82
CA ASP A 297 -2.92 17.34 -16.25
C ASP A 297 -3.69 18.63 -16.55
N GLU A 298 -3.51 19.14 -17.77
CA GLU A 298 -4.18 20.35 -18.26
C GLU A 298 -4.01 21.60 -17.37
N VAL A 299 -2.79 21.81 -16.84
CA VAL A 299 -2.46 22.90 -15.88
C VAL A 299 -2.87 24.31 -16.32
N HIS A 300 -3.08 24.54 -17.62
CA HIS A 300 -3.57 25.81 -18.15
C HIS A 300 -5.02 26.14 -17.74
N MET A 301 -5.75 25.17 -17.20
CA MET A 301 -7.10 25.36 -16.64
C MET A 301 -7.07 25.93 -15.21
N LEU A 302 -5.91 25.96 -14.56
CA LEU A 302 -5.77 26.55 -13.23
C LEU A 302 -5.79 28.08 -13.28
N ASP A 303 -6.32 28.69 -12.22
CA ASP A 303 -6.31 30.15 -12.05
C ASP A 303 -5.09 30.64 -11.26
N ALA A 304 -4.95 31.96 -11.17
CA ALA A 304 -3.82 32.60 -10.48
C ALA A 304 -3.76 32.27 -8.98
N GLU A 305 -4.90 31.98 -8.34
CA GLU A 305 -4.94 31.58 -6.93
C GLU A 305 -4.33 30.19 -6.73
N CYS A 306 -4.65 29.25 -7.63
CA CYS A 306 -4.03 27.93 -7.64
C CYS A 306 -2.52 28.02 -7.84
N PHE A 307 -2.05 28.85 -8.78
CA PHE A 307 -0.61 29.06 -9.00
C PHE A 307 0.09 29.78 -7.85
N SER A 308 -0.62 30.63 -7.09
CA SER A 308 -0.06 31.26 -5.89
C SER A 308 0.05 30.28 -4.72
N PHE A 309 -0.75 29.21 -4.71
CA PHE A 309 -0.71 28.17 -3.70
C PHE A 309 0.40 27.14 -3.97
N ILE A 310 0.60 26.78 -5.24
CA ILE A 310 1.65 25.85 -5.73
C ILE A 310 3.05 26.46 -5.57
#